data_AF-A0A1N6IAP0-F1
#
_entry.id   AF-A0A1N6IAP0-F1
#
_cell.length_a   1.000
_cell.length_b   1.000
_cell.length_c   1.000
_cell.angle_alpha   90.00
_cell.angle_beta   90.00
_cell.angle_gamma   90.00
#
_symmetry.space_group_name_H-M   'P 1'
#
loop_
_entity.id
_entity.type
_entity.pdbx_description
1 polymer ?
#
loop_
_entity_poly.entity_id
_entity_poly.type
_entity_poly.pdbx_seq_one_letter_code
_entity_poly.pdbx_strand_id
1 'polypeptide(L)'
;MANQDYPGVCMSCSTPECQIVAPDIQAVRERVKHDPITGYTRNVVNNLTTAMSDKFTDEYEAYLAFDVVKAAIVMGLKNGQKIDLGGLGEFTIQTVNGKKTVTFTASPSLDAAIKE
;
A
#
# COMPACT_ATOMS: atom_id res chain seq x y z
N MET A 1 -4.41 13.33 18.23
CA MET A 1 -2.97 13.71 18.25
C MET A 1 -2.49 13.85 16.83
N ALA A 2 -1.79 14.94 16.50
CA ALA A 2 -1.30 15.23 15.15
C ALA A 2 -0.23 14.21 14.71
N ASN A 3 -0.37 13.72 13.49
CA ASN A 3 0.56 12.80 12.82
C ASN A 3 1.87 13.54 12.54
N GLN A 4 2.95 13.21 13.25
CA GLN A 4 4.22 13.96 13.17
C GLN A 4 5.05 13.69 11.91
N ASP A 5 4.70 12.68 11.11
CA ASP A 5 5.31 12.47 9.80
C ASP A 5 4.47 13.05 8.64
N TYR A 6 3.19 13.40 8.90
CA TYR A 6 2.26 14.00 7.92
C TYR A 6 1.15 14.82 8.63
N PRO A 7 1.40 16.09 8.98
CA PRO A 7 0.40 16.92 9.64
C PRO A 7 -0.75 17.25 8.66
N GLY A 8 -1.93 16.70 8.90
CA GLY A 8 -3.15 16.97 8.12
C GLY A 8 -3.86 15.74 7.56
N VAL A 9 -3.17 14.59 7.52
CA VAL A 9 -3.71 13.37 6.91
C VAL A 9 -4.11 12.39 8.01
N CYS A 10 -5.41 12.32 8.30
CA CYS A 10 -6.03 11.32 9.18
C CYS A 10 -6.64 10.23 8.29
N MET A 11 -5.93 9.12 8.07
CA MET A 11 -6.32 8.07 7.11
C MET A 11 -6.81 6.78 7.74
N SER A 12 -6.81 6.68 9.08
CA SER A 12 -7.64 5.70 9.78
C SER A 12 -7.70 6.06 11.25
N CYS A 13 -8.85 6.57 11.66
CA CYS A 13 -9.39 6.17 12.93
C CYS A 13 -10.68 5.47 12.54
N SER A 14 -10.80 4.17 12.81
CA SER A 14 -12.13 3.62 13.02
C SER A 14 -12.72 4.47 14.14
N THR A 15 -13.69 5.32 13.80
CA THR A 15 -14.52 5.94 14.82
C THR A 15 -15.23 4.81 15.58
N PRO A 16 -15.79 5.06 16.78
CA PRO A 16 -16.59 4.06 17.50
C PRO A 16 -17.70 3.41 16.64
N GLU A 17 -18.01 3.95 15.46
CA GLU A 17 -19.03 3.49 14.52
C GLU A 17 -18.52 2.69 13.29
N CYS A 18 -17.28 2.21 13.23
CA CYS A 18 -16.78 1.33 12.14
C CYS A 18 -16.93 1.89 10.70
N GLN A 19 -16.80 3.21 10.48
CA GLN A 19 -16.84 3.77 9.12
C GLN A 19 -15.47 3.71 8.42
N ILE A 20 -15.46 3.24 7.17
CA ILE A 20 -14.28 3.24 6.29
C ILE A 20 -14.02 4.68 5.86
N VAL A 21 -12.91 5.27 6.33
CA VAL A 21 -12.45 6.58 5.86
C VAL A 21 -11.75 6.39 4.52
N ALA A 22 -12.29 7.01 3.47
CA ALA A 22 -11.69 6.95 2.14
C ALA A 22 -10.28 7.58 2.14
N PRO A 23 -9.33 7.02 1.37
CA PRO A 23 -8.00 7.60 1.26
C PRO A 23 -8.08 9.02 0.66
N ASP A 24 -7.23 9.93 1.14
CA ASP A 24 -7.08 11.29 0.61
C ASP A 24 -6.48 11.23 -0.79
N ILE A 25 -7.38 11.15 -1.79
CA ILE A 25 -7.04 11.07 -3.21
C ILE A 25 -6.22 12.29 -3.65
N GLN A 26 -6.37 13.46 -3.05
CA GLN A 26 -5.61 14.65 -3.45
C GLN A 26 -4.15 14.55 -3.01
N ALA A 27 -3.90 14.11 -1.77
CA ALA A 27 -2.55 13.84 -1.30
C ALA A 27 -1.86 12.73 -2.13
N VAL A 28 -2.61 11.71 -2.53
CA VAL A 28 -2.13 10.66 -3.46
C VAL A 28 -1.78 11.27 -4.82
N ARG A 29 -2.69 12.04 -5.42
CA ARG A 29 -2.48 12.67 -6.74
C ARG A 29 -1.28 13.59 -6.79
N GLU A 30 -1.06 14.41 -5.76
CA GLU A 30 0.12 15.27 -5.69
C GLU A 30 1.41 14.46 -5.56
N ARG A 31 1.43 13.41 -4.74
CA ARG A 31 2.61 12.52 -4.66
C ARG A 31 2.91 11.86 -6.01
N VAL A 32 1.89 11.33 -6.69
CA VAL A 32 2.07 10.69 -8.00
C VAL A 32 2.64 11.66 -9.04
N LYS A 33 2.24 12.94 -9.03
CA LYS A 33 2.74 13.93 -9.98
C LYS A 33 4.22 14.28 -9.77
N HIS A 34 4.72 14.22 -8.54
CA HIS A 34 6.07 14.68 -8.19
C HIS A 34 7.07 13.53 -7.97
N ASP A 35 6.61 12.33 -7.60
CA ASP A 35 7.45 11.16 -7.39
C ASP A 35 7.38 10.23 -8.60
N PRO A 36 8.47 10.11 -9.40
CA PRO A 36 8.47 9.22 -10.56
C PRO A 36 8.31 7.76 -10.13
N ILE A 37 7.47 7.01 -10.86
CA ILE A 37 7.32 5.56 -10.67
C ILE A 37 8.65 4.88 -11.05
N THR A 38 9.26 4.20 -10.08
CA THR A 38 10.57 3.55 -10.21
C THR A 38 10.52 2.08 -9.79
N GLY A 39 11.56 1.33 -10.16
CA GLY A 39 11.72 -0.09 -9.81
C GLY A 39 10.63 -1.00 -10.39
N TYR A 40 10.37 -2.12 -9.71
CA TYR A 40 9.37 -3.11 -10.17
C TYR A 40 7.93 -2.58 -10.10
N THR A 41 7.68 -1.50 -9.35
CA THR A 41 6.37 -0.81 -9.31
C THR A 41 5.92 -0.37 -10.70
N ARG A 42 6.84 0.10 -11.55
CA ARG A 42 6.51 0.46 -12.94
C ARG A 42 5.95 -0.75 -13.70
N ASN A 43 6.58 -1.91 -13.56
CA ASN A 43 6.08 -3.13 -14.22
C ASN A 43 4.69 -3.50 -13.72
N VAL A 44 4.42 -3.39 -12.41
CA VAL A 44 3.09 -3.66 -11.85
C VAL A 44 2.05 -2.71 -12.42
N VAL A 45 2.33 -1.40 -12.43
CA VAL A 45 1.43 -0.37 -12.98
C VAL A 45 1.18 -0.60 -14.46
N ASN A 46 2.21 -0.90 -15.25
CA ASN A 46 2.08 -1.13 -16.69
C ASN A 46 1.26 -2.40 -16.98
N ASN A 47 1.45 -3.46 -16.20
CA ASN A 47 0.65 -4.67 -16.31
C ASN A 47 -0.80 -4.41 -15.89
N LEU A 48 -1.06 -3.65 -14.82
CA LEU A 48 -2.42 -3.25 -14.43
C LEU A 48 -3.11 -2.45 -15.54
N THR A 49 -2.42 -1.47 -16.10
CA THR A 49 -2.93 -0.63 -17.21
C THR A 49 -3.27 -1.49 -18.43
N THR A 50 -2.40 -2.43 -18.78
CA THR A 50 -2.60 -3.29 -19.97
C THR A 50 -3.71 -4.32 -19.73
N ALA A 51 -3.69 -5.01 -18.59
CA ALA A 51 -4.63 -6.07 -18.26
C ALA A 51 -6.05 -5.54 -17.97
N MET A 52 -6.17 -4.28 -17.53
CA MET A 52 -7.43 -3.62 -17.23
C MET A 52 -7.57 -2.32 -18.03
N SER A 53 -7.28 -2.39 -19.33
CA SER A 53 -7.33 -1.24 -20.25
C SER A 53 -8.73 -0.65 -20.43
N ASP A 54 -9.79 -1.38 -20.06
CA ASP A 54 -11.16 -0.89 -19.99
C ASP A 54 -11.46 -0.12 -18.68
N LYS A 55 -10.54 -0.16 -17.70
CA LYS A 55 -10.67 0.47 -16.38
C LYS A 55 -9.68 1.60 -16.15
N PHE A 56 -8.46 1.49 -16.70
CA PHE A 56 -7.42 2.50 -16.57
C PHE A 56 -7.11 3.11 -17.92
N THR A 57 -7.30 4.42 -18.03
CA THR A 57 -7.07 5.17 -19.27
C THR A 57 -5.57 5.29 -19.57
N ASP A 58 -4.75 5.36 -18.52
CA ASP A 58 -3.30 5.51 -18.60
C ASP A 58 -2.59 4.93 -17.36
N GLU A 59 -1.25 4.94 -17.40
CA GLU A 59 -0.40 4.52 -16.27
C GLU A 59 -0.64 5.36 -15.00
N TYR A 60 -1.09 6.61 -15.15
CA TYR A 60 -1.34 7.50 -14.01
C TYR A 60 -2.55 7.02 -13.21
N GLU A 61 -3.67 6.69 -13.87
CA GLU A 61 -4.86 6.15 -13.20
C GLU A 61 -4.59 4.78 -12.54
N ALA A 62 -3.87 3.89 -13.22
CA ALA A 62 -3.45 2.62 -12.65
C ALA A 62 -2.54 2.80 -11.43
N TYR A 63 -1.67 3.81 -11.45
CA TYR A 63 -0.80 4.10 -10.32
C TYR A 63 -1.55 4.72 -9.14
N LEU A 64 -2.59 5.53 -9.36
CA LEU A 64 -3.47 5.99 -8.27
C LEU A 64 -4.11 4.81 -7.54
N ALA A 65 -4.58 3.80 -8.29
CA ALA A 65 -5.14 2.59 -7.69
C ALA A 65 -4.07 1.81 -6.89
N PHE A 66 -2.85 1.70 -7.42
CA PHE A 66 -1.73 1.07 -6.71
C PHE A 66 -1.35 1.83 -5.41
N ASP A 67 -1.31 3.17 -5.43
CA ASP A 67 -0.97 3.96 -4.23
C ASP A 67 -2.06 3.84 -3.15
N VAL A 68 -3.33 3.63 -3.52
CA VAL A 68 -4.41 3.31 -2.57
C VAL A 68 -4.14 1.99 -1.84
N VAL A 69 -3.71 0.95 -2.53
CA VAL A 69 -3.34 -0.33 -1.91
C VAL A 69 -2.19 -0.14 -0.93
N LYS A 70 -1.14 0.60 -1.33
CA LYS A 70 -0.02 0.95 -0.45
C LYS A 70 -0.50 1.71 0.80
N ALA A 71 -1.38 2.70 0.63
CA ALA A 71 -1.93 3.46 1.74
C ALA A 71 -2.68 2.57 2.74
N ALA A 72 -3.49 1.61 2.26
CA ALA A 72 -4.19 0.65 3.09
C ALA A 72 -3.24 -0.25 3.90
N ILE A 73 -2.15 -0.73 3.28
CA ILE A 73 -1.13 -1.53 3.97
C ILE A 73 -0.46 -0.70 5.08
N VAL A 74 0.01 0.50 4.76
CA VAL A 74 0.67 1.40 5.74
C VAL A 74 -0.25 1.71 6.91
N MET A 75 -1.53 1.94 6.63
CA MET A 75 -2.56 2.25 7.60
C MET A 75 -2.78 1.09 8.59
N GLY A 76 -3.00 -0.12 8.08
CA GLY A 76 -3.17 -1.28 8.95
C GLY A 76 -1.92 -1.54 9.81
N LEU A 77 -0.72 -1.40 9.24
CA LEU A 77 0.54 -1.51 9.99
C LEU A 77 0.66 -0.44 11.09
N LYS A 78 0.28 0.82 10.83
CA LYS A 78 0.26 1.89 11.84
C LYS A 78 -0.69 1.58 13.00
N ASN A 79 -1.78 0.88 12.72
CA ASN A 79 -2.75 0.41 13.72
C ASN A 79 -2.31 -0.88 14.43
N GLY A 80 -1.10 -1.37 14.18
CA GLY A 80 -0.59 -2.60 14.78
C GLY A 80 -1.22 -3.87 14.21
N GLN A 81 -1.90 -3.78 13.06
CA GLN A 81 -2.49 -4.94 12.40
C GLN A 81 -1.42 -5.73 11.64
N LYS A 82 -1.64 -7.03 11.57
CA LYS A 82 -1.02 -7.92 10.58
C LYS A 82 -1.74 -7.71 9.24
N ILE A 83 -0.99 -7.49 8.16
CA ILE A 83 -1.56 -7.37 6.81
C ILE A 83 -1.23 -8.62 6.02
N ASP A 84 -2.21 -9.50 5.87
CA ASP A 84 -2.13 -10.71 5.04
C ASP A 84 -2.64 -10.40 3.63
N LEU A 85 -1.76 -10.52 2.64
CA LEU A 85 -2.11 -10.45 1.21
C LEU A 85 -2.03 -11.86 0.64
N GLY A 86 -3.20 -12.47 0.43
CA GLY A 86 -3.34 -13.85 -0.03
C GLY A 86 -2.50 -14.14 -1.28
N GLY A 87 -1.71 -15.22 -1.23
CA GLY A 87 -0.82 -15.64 -2.32
C GLY A 87 0.51 -14.89 -2.39
N LEU A 88 0.67 -13.77 -1.68
CA LEU A 88 1.93 -13.02 -1.59
C LEU A 88 2.62 -13.30 -0.26
N GLY A 89 1.96 -12.98 0.85
CA GLY A 89 2.54 -13.08 2.17
C GLY A 89 2.03 -12.00 3.12
N GLU A 90 2.79 -11.80 4.17
CA GLU A 90 2.34 -11.07 5.34
C GLU A 90 3.29 -9.92 5.69
N PHE A 91 2.73 -8.73 5.92
CA PHE A 91 3.44 -7.60 6.51
C PHE A 91 3.11 -7.46 7.99
N THR A 92 4.13 -7.29 8.82
CA THR A 92 4.01 -6.99 10.26
C THR A 92 4.98 -5.90 10.69
N ILE A 93 4.69 -5.24 11.82
CA ILE A 93 5.67 -4.39 12.50
C ILE A 93 6.32 -5.20 13.62
N GLN A 94 7.64 -5.32 13.57
CA GLN A 94 8.45 -5.92 14.63
C GLN A 94 9.42 -4.90 15.20
N THR A 95 9.77 -5.05 16.48
CA THR A 95 10.85 -4.25 17.07
C THR A 95 12.17 -4.97 16.86
N VAL A 96 13.03 -4.43 16.01
CA VAL A 96 14.37 -4.96 15.74
C VAL A 96 15.38 -3.92 16.23
N ASN A 97 16.26 -4.28 17.15
CA ASN A 97 17.25 -3.38 17.76
C ASN A 97 16.62 -2.10 18.35
N GLY A 98 15.46 -2.23 18.99
CA GLY A 98 14.73 -1.09 19.59
C GLY A 98 13.99 -0.19 18.59
N LYS A 99 14.04 -0.48 17.28
CA LYS A 99 13.37 0.27 16.23
C LYS A 99 12.18 -0.51 15.67
N LYS A 100 11.05 0.15 15.47
CA LYS A 100 9.92 -0.41 14.71
C LYS A 100 10.34 -0.60 13.25
N THR A 101 10.25 -1.83 12.78
CA THR A 101 10.67 -2.26 11.44
C THR A 101 9.53 -3.02 10.79
N VAL A 102 9.26 -2.73 9.51
CA VAL A 102 8.32 -3.51 8.71
C VAL A 102 9.01 -4.80 8.28
N THR A 103 8.42 -5.94 8.62
CA THR A 103 8.88 -7.27 8.21
C THR A 103 7.88 -7.87 7.24
N PHE A 104 8.38 -8.41 6.13
CA PHE A 104 7.59 -9.22 5.20
C PHE A 104 7.95 -10.69 5.36
N THR A 105 6.94 -11.56 5.45
CA THR A 105 7.09 -13.02 5.43
C THR A 105 6.35 -13.56 4.22
N ALA A 106 7.09 -14.17 3.29
CA ALA A 106 6.51 -14.72 2.08
C ALA A 106 5.51 -15.83 2.40
N SER A 107 4.45 -15.91 1.60
CA SER A 107 3.51 -17.02 1.65
C SER A 107 4.18 -18.29 1.10
N PRO A 108 3.79 -19.49 1.59
CA PRO A 108 4.30 -20.74 1.04
C PRO A 108 4.07 -20.90 -0.47
N SER A 109 2.97 -20.34 -0.99
CA SER A 109 2.67 -20.33 -2.43
C SER A 109 3.66 -19.50 -3.24
N LEU A 110 4.10 -18.36 -2.71
CA LEU A 110 5.11 -17.53 -3.36
C LEU A 110 6.47 -18.22 -3.35
N ASP A 111 6.85 -18.84 -2.23
CA ASP A 111 8.09 -19.61 -2.12
C ASP A 111 8.12 -20.83 -3.06
N ALA A 112 6.97 -21.47 -3.27
CA ALA A 112 6.85 -22.60 -4.19
C ALA A 112 7.07 -22.16 -5.65
N ALA A 113 6.50 -21.02 -6.05
CA ALA A 113 6.58 -20.51 -7.43
C ALA A 113 8.00 -20.10 -7.87
N ILE A 114 8.92 -19.87 -6.93
CA ILE A 114 10.30 -19.45 -7.22
C ILE A 114 11.27 -20.65 -7.23
N LYS A 115 10.84 -21.82 -6.77
CA LYS A 115 11.65 -23.05 -6.72
C LYS A 115 11.54 -23.92 -7.99
N GLU A 116 10.60 -23.60 -8.87
CA GLU A 116 10.46 -24.19 -10.21
C GLU A 116 11.35 -23.49 -11.23
#